data_AF-A0A452YQW5-F1
#
_entry.id   AF-A0A452YQW5-F1
#
_cell.length_a   1.000
_cell.length_b   1.000
_cell.length_c   1.000
_cell.angle_alpha   90.00
_cell.angle_beta   90.00
_cell.angle_gamma   90.00
#
_symmetry.space_group_name_H-M   'P 1'
#
loop_
_entity.id
_entity.type
_entity.pdbx_description
1 polymer ?
#
loop_
_entity_poly.entity_id
_entity_poly.type
_entity_poly.pdbx_seq_one_letter_code
_entity_poly.pdbx_strand_id
1 'polypeptide(L)'
;MDFYRSDMKLKKFLHIIENSPVYPVIYDSNRTVLSLPPIINGAHSAITLKTRNVFIECTATDLTKANIVLNTMVAMFSEYCENKFEVEPVEVVSHDGSTAIYPDLSCYKMEVSLSDIVGPIGISLDETQVISLLNKMQLQADLCSSNREPCISVSVPPTRSDVLHARDLAEDVAIAYGYNNVPKSKPKSMTIGGRQPLNRFSDKIRAEVARAGYMEVLTFVLTSHEENFDMLNRTDDGNKAVIIANPRTSEFE
;
A
#
# COMPACT_ATOMS: atom_id res chain seq x y z
N MET A 1 11.00 12.18 27.12
CA MET A 1 10.78 10.80 26.59
C MET A 1 11.87 9.81 27.04
N ASP A 2 12.81 10.22 27.89
CA ASP A 2 14.01 9.43 28.20
C ASP A 2 13.74 8.10 28.90
N PHE A 3 12.68 8.02 29.70
CA PHE A 3 12.23 6.79 30.36
C PHE A 3 11.99 5.64 29.39
N TYR A 4 11.49 5.92 28.17
CA TYR A 4 11.17 4.89 27.17
C TYR A 4 12.30 4.63 26.17
N ARG A 5 13.43 5.36 26.22
CA ARG A 5 14.53 5.20 25.24
C ARG A 5 15.18 3.81 25.31
N SER A 6 15.20 3.19 26.49
CA SER A 6 15.71 1.84 26.69
C SER A 6 14.71 0.74 26.29
N ASP A 7 13.43 1.08 26.13
CA ASP A 7 12.40 0.10 25.77
C ASP A 7 12.56 -0.34 24.30
N MET A 8 12.78 -1.64 24.07
CA MET A 8 13.05 -2.17 22.74
C MET A 8 11.88 -2.03 21.76
N LYS A 9 10.65 -1.96 22.26
CA LYS A 9 9.43 -1.82 21.44
C LYS A 9 9.11 -0.35 21.20
N LEU A 10 9.08 0.45 22.26
CA LEU A 10 8.62 1.84 22.19
C LEU A 10 9.66 2.79 21.60
N LYS A 11 10.97 2.52 21.77
CA LYS A 11 12.04 3.40 21.25
C LYS A 11 11.92 3.70 19.75
N LYS A 12 11.33 2.78 18.98
CA LYS A 12 11.12 2.92 17.54
C LYS A 12 10.14 4.04 17.19
N PHE A 13 9.24 4.42 18.10
CA PHE A 13 8.17 5.39 17.85
C PHE A 13 8.38 6.74 18.53
N LEU A 14 9.29 6.83 19.52
CA LEU A 14 9.51 8.06 20.29
C LEU A 14 9.81 9.28 19.41
N HIS A 15 10.63 9.08 18.37
CA HIS A 15 11.05 10.13 17.44
C HIS A 15 9.89 10.82 16.71
N ILE A 16 8.69 10.21 16.66
CA ILE A 16 7.52 10.79 15.99
C ILE A 16 7.05 12.07 16.68
N ILE A 17 7.08 12.09 18.02
CA ILE A 17 6.58 13.22 18.83
C ILE A 17 7.62 13.81 19.79
N GLU A 18 8.82 13.23 19.90
CA GLU A 18 9.85 13.64 20.86
C GLU A 18 10.23 15.13 20.76
N ASN A 19 10.30 15.67 19.53
CA ASN A 19 10.66 17.06 19.28
C ASN A 19 9.45 17.99 19.12
N SER A 20 8.22 17.48 19.32
CA SER A 20 7.02 18.28 19.21
C SER A 20 6.86 19.18 20.44
N PRO A 21 6.46 20.46 20.29
CA PRO A 21 6.20 21.35 21.42
C PRO A 21 4.98 20.91 22.25
N VAL A 22 4.09 20.11 21.64
CA VAL A 22 2.87 19.58 22.26
C VAL A 22 2.75 18.09 22.00
N TYR A 23 2.12 17.37 22.92
CA TYR A 23 1.95 15.92 22.86
C TYR A 23 0.45 15.61 22.73
N PRO A 24 0.03 14.77 21.78
CA PRO A 24 -1.37 14.40 21.65
C PRO A 24 -1.76 13.46 22.79
N VAL A 25 -2.84 13.78 23.49
CA VAL A 25 -3.34 12.99 24.63
C VAL A 25 -4.85 12.88 24.53
N ILE A 26 -5.38 11.70 24.82
CA ILE A 26 -6.82 11.45 24.88
C ILE A 26 -7.25 11.35 26.35
N TYR A 27 -8.29 12.10 26.72
CA TYR A 27 -8.84 12.14 28.08
C TYR A 27 -10.31 11.74 28.10
N ASP A 28 -10.76 11.19 29.23
CA ASP A 28 -12.19 11.03 29.54
C ASP A 28 -12.78 12.27 30.27
N SER A 29 -14.06 12.20 30.62
CA SER A 29 -14.75 13.26 31.37
C SER A 29 -14.19 13.50 32.78
N ASN A 30 -13.52 12.51 33.37
CA ASN A 30 -12.86 12.60 34.68
C ASN A 30 -11.41 13.11 34.56
N ARG A 31 -10.96 13.48 33.35
CA ARG A 31 -9.57 13.81 33.01
C ARG A 31 -8.57 12.68 33.28
N THR A 32 -9.01 11.44 33.19
CA THR A 32 -8.15 10.26 33.16
C THR A 32 -7.51 10.13 31.79
N VAL A 33 -6.19 9.94 31.73
CA VAL A 33 -5.47 9.71 30.47
C VAL A 33 -5.82 8.34 29.91
N LEU A 34 -6.37 8.29 28.70
CA LEU A 34 -6.70 7.06 27.99
C LEU A 34 -5.54 6.58 27.13
N SER A 35 -4.84 7.48 26.43
CA SER A 35 -3.67 7.16 25.62
C SER A 35 -2.80 8.39 25.35
N LEU A 36 -1.55 8.12 25.00
CA LEU A 36 -0.57 9.06 24.45
C LEU A 36 -0.19 8.57 23.04
N PRO A 37 -1.00 8.85 22.01
CA PRO A 37 -0.66 8.47 20.63
C PRO A 37 0.69 9.08 20.19
N PRO A 38 1.49 8.41 19.35
CA PRO A 38 1.39 7.02 18.90
C PRO A 38 2.19 6.06 19.80
N ILE A 39 2.46 6.43 21.06
CA ILE A 39 3.45 5.74 21.90
C ILE A 39 2.84 4.63 22.74
N ILE A 40 1.86 4.95 23.59
CA ILE A 40 1.34 3.98 24.56
C ILE A 40 -0.08 4.33 25.00
N ASN A 41 -0.86 3.29 25.33
CA ASN A 41 -2.19 3.43 25.92
C ASN A 41 -2.14 3.34 27.45
N GLY A 42 -3.11 3.96 28.11
CA GLY A 42 -3.22 3.96 29.56
C GLY A 42 -3.60 2.58 30.11
N ALA A 43 -3.07 2.24 31.29
CA ALA A 43 -3.43 1.00 31.97
C ALA A 43 -4.91 0.96 32.43
N HIS A 44 -5.51 2.14 32.64
CA HIS A 44 -6.91 2.28 33.06
C HIS A 44 -7.91 1.75 32.00
N SER A 45 -7.65 2.02 30.73
CA SER A 45 -8.47 1.62 29.58
C SER A 45 -8.00 0.31 28.92
N ALA A 46 -7.16 -0.46 29.59
CA ALA A 46 -6.60 -1.68 29.04
C ALA A 46 -7.68 -2.75 28.77
N ILE A 47 -7.67 -3.30 27.55
CA ILE A 47 -8.58 -4.36 27.14
C ILE A 47 -8.14 -5.70 27.75
N THR A 48 -9.08 -6.47 28.28
CA THR A 48 -8.86 -7.81 28.85
C THR A 48 -9.90 -8.79 28.31
N LEU A 49 -9.73 -10.08 28.60
CA LEU A 49 -10.73 -11.12 28.24
C LEU A 49 -12.10 -10.91 28.93
N LYS A 50 -12.18 -10.04 29.93
CA LYS A 50 -13.42 -9.69 30.62
C LYS A 50 -14.11 -8.45 30.03
N THR A 51 -13.45 -7.71 29.14
CA THR A 51 -14.02 -6.53 28.49
C THR A 51 -15.28 -6.91 27.72
N ARG A 52 -16.29 -6.03 27.75
CA ARG A 52 -17.59 -6.23 27.08
C ARG A 52 -17.77 -5.26 25.93
N ASN A 53 -17.61 -3.97 26.22
CA ASN A 53 -17.70 -2.90 25.25
C ASN A 53 -16.30 -2.34 24.99
N VAL A 54 -15.98 -2.07 23.73
CA VAL A 54 -14.68 -1.57 23.31
C VAL A 54 -14.87 -0.24 22.59
N PHE A 55 -14.20 0.80 23.10
CA PHE A 55 -14.08 2.09 22.42
C PHE A 55 -12.79 2.08 21.58
N ILE A 56 -12.90 2.38 20.29
CA ILE A 56 -11.77 2.40 19.36
C ILE A 56 -11.57 3.84 18.89
N GLU A 57 -10.35 4.34 19.07
CA GLU A 57 -9.89 5.61 18.49
C GLU A 57 -8.86 5.32 17.40
N CYS A 58 -8.76 6.21 16.42
CA CYS A 58 -7.67 6.24 15.45
C CYS A 58 -7.14 7.67 15.28
N THR A 59 -6.01 7.97 15.90
CA THR A 59 -5.30 9.25 15.73
C THR A 59 -4.23 9.15 14.64
N ALA A 60 -4.32 9.97 13.59
CA ALA A 60 -3.33 9.99 12.51
C ALA A 60 -3.15 11.38 11.89
N THR A 61 -2.07 11.54 11.13
CA THR A 61 -1.84 12.74 10.28
C THR A 61 -2.62 12.70 8.97
N ASP A 62 -3.13 11.53 8.59
CA ASP A 62 -3.89 11.29 7.37
C ASP A 62 -5.27 10.74 7.75
N LEU A 63 -6.30 11.55 7.54
CA LEU A 63 -7.67 11.23 7.92
C LEU A 63 -8.22 10.04 7.11
N THR A 64 -7.90 9.96 5.82
CA THR A 64 -8.37 8.87 4.96
C THR A 64 -7.82 7.54 5.45
N LYS A 65 -6.54 7.47 5.82
CA LYS A 65 -5.94 6.27 6.39
C LYS A 65 -6.51 5.93 7.77
N ALA A 66 -6.75 6.92 8.62
CA ALA A 66 -7.40 6.69 9.91
C ALA A 66 -8.79 6.06 9.74
N ASN A 67 -9.59 6.58 8.79
CA ASN A 67 -10.91 6.04 8.49
C ASN A 67 -10.83 4.60 7.96
N ILE A 68 -9.89 4.31 7.06
CA ILE A 68 -9.68 2.94 6.55
C ILE A 68 -9.33 1.99 7.71
N VAL A 69 -8.41 2.38 8.60
CA VAL A 69 -8.01 1.55 9.75
C VAL A 69 -9.19 1.33 10.71
N LEU A 70 -9.94 2.39 11.02
CA LEU A 70 -11.13 2.31 11.88
C LEU A 70 -12.18 1.37 11.27
N ASN A 71 -12.55 1.62 10.01
CA ASN A 71 -13.52 0.81 9.26
C ASN A 71 -13.09 -0.66 9.17
N THR A 72 -11.79 -0.92 8.94
CA THR A 72 -11.26 -2.29 8.91
C THR A 72 -11.40 -2.96 10.27
N MET A 73 -10.98 -2.30 11.35
CA MET A 73 -11.06 -2.85 12.70
C MET A 73 -12.50 -3.16 13.11
N VAL A 74 -13.42 -2.21 12.95
CA VAL A 74 -14.82 -2.40 13.35
C VAL A 74 -15.52 -3.44 12.48
N ALA A 75 -15.27 -3.46 11.15
CA ALA A 75 -15.88 -4.44 10.26
C ALA A 75 -15.40 -5.88 10.58
N MET A 76 -14.12 -6.07 10.88
CA MET A 76 -13.56 -7.39 11.20
C MET A 76 -14.06 -7.93 12.55
N PHE A 77 -14.17 -7.09 13.58
CA PHE A 77 -14.51 -7.53 14.93
C PHE A 77 -16.00 -7.49 15.26
N SER A 78 -16.82 -6.76 14.51
CA SER A 78 -18.26 -6.65 14.73
C SER A 78 -19.04 -7.98 14.58
N GLU A 79 -18.47 -8.99 13.91
CA GLU A 79 -19.04 -10.34 13.88
C GLU A 79 -19.15 -10.97 15.29
N TYR A 80 -18.26 -10.56 16.21
CA TYR A 80 -18.19 -11.10 17.58
C TYR A 80 -19.02 -10.31 18.60
N CYS A 81 -19.70 -9.24 18.17
CA CYS A 81 -20.64 -8.52 19.01
C CYS A 81 -21.91 -9.35 19.27
N GLU A 82 -22.64 -9.03 20.34
CA GLU A 82 -23.94 -9.64 20.63
C GLU A 82 -24.92 -9.41 19.46
N ASN A 83 -25.00 -8.16 19.00
CA ASN A 83 -25.60 -7.81 17.72
C ASN A 83 -24.53 -7.87 16.64
N LYS A 84 -24.55 -8.94 15.85
CA LYS A 84 -23.53 -9.19 14.82
C LYS A 84 -23.56 -8.13 13.73
N PHE A 85 -22.37 -7.69 13.31
CA PHE A 85 -22.15 -6.69 12.26
C PHE A 85 -22.79 -5.33 12.55
N GLU A 86 -23.04 -5.03 13.83
CA GLU A 86 -23.47 -3.73 14.30
C GLU A 86 -22.31 -3.00 14.99
N VAL A 87 -22.20 -1.70 14.72
CA VAL A 87 -21.18 -0.82 15.31
C VAL A 87 -21.88 0.42 15.85
N GLU A 88 -21.65 0.73 17.13
CA GLU A 88 -22.20 1.92 17.75
C GLU A 88 -21.50 3.19 17.19
N PRO A 89 -22.24 4.13 16.60
CA PRO A 89 -21.66 5.34 16.03
C PRO A 89 -21.19 6.33 17.10
N VAL A 90 -20.07 6.99 16.85
CA VAL A 90 -19.48 8.00 17.74
C VAL A 90 -19.42 9.34 17.01
N GLU A 91 -19.95 10.39 17.63
CA GLU A 91 -19.78 11.76 17.16
C GLU A 91 -18.39 12.29 17.55
N VAL A 92 -17.64 12.78 16.55
CA VAL A 92 -16.35 13.42 16.72
C VAL A 92 -16.50 14.90 16.40
N VAL A 93 -16.12 15.75 17.34
CA VAL A 93 -16.11 17.21 17.20
C VAL A 93 -14.68 17.67 16.87
N SER A 94 -14.51 18.26 15.69
CA SER A 94 -13.24 18.80 15.20
C SER A 94 -12.89 20.13 15.86
N HIS A 95 -11.64 20.56 15.70
CA HIS A 95 -11.13 21.81 16.30
C HIS A 95 -11.84 23.08 15.79
N ASP A 96 -12.47 23.01 14.62
CA ASP A 96 -13.23 24.10 14.01
C ASP A 96 -14.71 24.09 14.41
N GLY A 97 -15.11 23.15 15.25
CA GLY A 97 -16.50 22.96 15.69
C GLY A 97 -17.35 22.15 14.72
N SER A 98 -16.81 21.68 13.59
CA SER A 98 -17.51 20.72 12.73
C SER A 98 -17.68 19.38 13.44
N THR A 99 -18.80 18.72 13.21
CA THR A 99 -19.07 17.38 13.76
C THR A 99 -19.23 16.36 12.64
N ALA A 100 -18.73 15.16 12.89
CA ALA A 100 -18.88 14.02 11.99
C ALA A 100 -19.13 12.75 12.80
N ILE A 101 -19.92 11.83 12.24
CA ILE A 101 -20.23 10.55 12.87
C ILE A 101 -19.31 9.48 12.27
N TYR A 102 -18.67 8.70 13.13
CA TYR A 102 -17.77 7.61 12.75
C TYR A 102 -18.19 6.29 13.39
N PRO A 103 -17.86 5.14 12.78
CA PRO A 103 -17.26 4.99 11.45
C PRO A 103 -18.24 5.30 10.31
N ASP A 104 -17.74 5.84 9.19
CA ASP A 104 -18.50 5.90 7.95
C ASP A 104 -18.32 4.58 7.19
N LEU A 105 -19.34 3.72 7.25
CA LEU A 105 -19.36 2.41 6.59
C LEU A 105 -20.14 2.44 5.27
N SER A 106 -20.33 3.62 4.67
CA SER A 106 -20.99 3.73 3.37
C SER A 106 -20.23 2.99 2.27
N CYS A 107 -20.97 2.26 1.44
CA CYS A 107 -20.40 1.61 0.26
C CYS A 107 -20.17 2.61 -0.86
N TYR A 108 -19.01 2.53 -1.50
CA TYR A 108 -18.72 3.30 -2.70
C TYR A 108 -19.30 2.58 -3.92
N LYS A 109 -20.07 3.28 -4.76
CA LYS A 109 -20.65 2.71 -5.98
C LYS A 109 -19.82 3.09 -7.20
N MET A 110 -19.48 2.09 -7.99
CA MET A 110 -18.75 2.24 -9.25
C MET A 110 -19.57 1.63 -10.39
N GLU A 111 -19.79 2.37 -11.47
CA GLU A 111 -20.43 1.86 -12.68
C GLU A 111 -19.37 1.64 -13.75
N VAL A 112 -19.29 0.41 -14.28
CA VAL A 112 -18.24 0.01 -15.21
C VAL A 112 -18.83 -0.79 -16.37
N SER A 113 -18.30 -0.57 -17.57
CA SER A 113 -18.68 -1.35 -18.75
C SER A 113 -18.10 -2.77 -18.68
N LEU A 114 -18.79 -3.75 -19.27
CA LEU A 114 -18.27 -5.12 -19.36
C LEU A 114 -16.90 -5.16 -20.08
N SER A 115 -16.72 -4.34 -21.11
CA SER A 115 -15.47 -4.26 -21.89
C SER A 115 -14.27 -3.77 -21.08
N ASP A 116 -14.48 -2.88 -20.10
CA ASP A 116 -13.40 -2.37 -19.26
C ASP A 116 -12.87 -3.42 -18.29
N ILE A 117 -13.73 -4.36 -17.89
CA ILE A 117 -13.40 -5.48 -17.00
C ILE A 117 -12.76 -6.61 -17.80
N VAL A 118 -13.43 -7.08 -18.86
CA VAL A 118 -13.04 -8.30 -19.57
C VAL A 118 -11.93 -8.04 -20.60
N GLY A 119 -11.89 -6.85 -21.19
CA GLY A 119 -10.94 -6.47 -22.23
C GLY A 119 -9.46 -6.64 -21.84
N PRO A 120 -9.02 -6.14 -20.67
CA PRO A 120 -7.64 -6.30 -20.20
C PRO A 120 -7.26 -7.76 -19.90
N ILE A 121 -8.22 -8.58 -19.46
CA ILE A 121 -7.99 -9.98 -19.11
C ILE A 121 -7.83 -10.83 -20.38
N GLY A 122 -8.52 -10.45 -21.46
CA GLY A 122 -8.46 -11.16 -22.74
C GLY A 122 -9.31 -12.44 -22.77
N ILE A 123 -10.38 -12.48 -21.98
CA ILE A 123 -11.39 -13.55 -21.98
C ILE A 123 -12.70 -13.07 -22.61
N SER A 124 -13.68 -13.96 -22.76
CA SER A 124 -15.04 -13.60 -23.16
C SER A 124 -15.98 -14.18 -22.13
N LEU A 125 -16.57 -13.31 -21.32
CA LEU A 125 -17.55 -13.63 -20.29
C LEU A 125 -18.79 -12.76 -20.51
N ASP A 126 -19.95 -13.30 -20.18
CA ASP A 126 -21.18 -12.52 -20.10
C ASP A 126 -21.27 -11.74 -18.77
N GLU A 127 -22.21 -10.79 -18.70
CA GLU A 127 -22.40 -9.96 -17.52
C GLU A 127 -22.75 -10.79 -16.27
N THR A 128 -23.53 -11.86 -16.44
CA THR A 128 -23.96 -12.72 -15.32
C THR A 128 -22.80 -13.48 -14.70
N GLN A 129 -21.85 -13.94 -15.52
CA GLN A 129 -20.62 -14.59 -15.11
C GLN A 129 -19.71 -13.60 -14.39
N VAL A 130 -19.53 -12.39 -14.93
CA VAL A 130 -18.72 -11.35 -14.28
C VAL A 130 -19.29 -10.96 -12.93
N ILE A 131 -20.61 -10.77 -12.84
CA ILE A 131 -21.31 -10.49 -11.56
C ILE A 131 -21.09 -11.63 -10.57
N SER A 132 -21.21 -12.89 -11.00
CA SER A 132 -20.95 -14.06 -10.14
C SER A 132 -19.51 -14.08 -9.61
N LEU A 133 -18.54 -13.73 -10.45
CA LEU A 133 -17.12 -13.66 -10.07
C LEU A 133 -16.84 -12.51 -9.10
N LEU A 134 -17.39 -11.33 -9.33
CA LEU A 134 -17.27 -10.18 -8.42
C LEU A 134 -17.88 -10.49 -7.05
N ASN A 135 -19.07 -11.12 -7.03
CA ASN A 135 -19.72 -11.52 -5.78
C ASN A 135 -18.87 -12.53 -4.99
N LYS A 136 -18.16 -13.46 -5.66
CA LYS A 136 -17.21 -14.37 -4.99
C LYS A 136 -16.03 -13.62 -4.35
N MET A 137 -15.65 -12.47 -4.90
CA MET A 137 -14.63 -11.57 -4.35
C MET A 137 -15.19 -10.56 -3.34
N GLN A 138 -16.41 -10.79 -2.85
CA GLN A 138 -17.12 -9.92 -1.89
C GLN A 138 -17.38 -8.51 -2.43
N LEU A 139 -17.42 -8.36 -3.75
CA LEU A 139 -17.84 -7.13 -4.42
C LEU A 139 -19.26 -7.34 -4.93
N GLN A 140 -20.23 -6.78 -4.22
CA GLN A 140 -21.63 -6.90 -4.62
C GLN A 140 -21.85 -6.17 -5.94
N ALA A 141 -22.24 -6.93 -6.97
CA ALA A 141 -22.43 -6.40 -8.31
C ALA A 141 -23.84 -6.69 -8.82
N ASP A 142 -24.43 -5.71 -9.47
CA ASP A 142 -25.77 -5.77 -10.04
C ASP A 142 -25.77 -5.23 -11.48
N LEU A 143 -26.71 -5.71 -12.30
CA LEU A 143 -26.94 -5.16 -13.63
C LEU A 143 -27.54 -3.76 -13.52
N CYS A 144 -26.95 -2.80 -14.22
CA CYS A 144 -27.45 -1.45 -14.35
C CYS A 144 -27.52 -1.04 -15.84
N SER A 145 -28.21 0.06 -16.11
CA SER A 145 -28.29 0.66 -17.44
C SER A 145 -27.97 2.14 -17.33
N SER A 146 -26.78 2.52 -17.77
CA SER A 146 -26.32 3.92 -17.78
C SER A 146 -26.32 4.41 -19.23
N ASN A 147 -26.97 5.54 -19.50
CA ASN A 147 -27.11 6.10 -20.85
C ASN A 147 -27.68 5.13 -21.93
N ARG A 148 -28.52 4.17 -21.52
CA ARG A 148 -29.11 3.11 -22.37
C ARG A 148 -28.11 2.04 -22.85
N GLU A 149 -26.92 1.98 -22.28
CA GLU A 149 -25.97 0.88 -22.47
C GLU A 149 -25.91 -0.01 -21.22
N PRO A 150 -25.72 -1.34 -21.38
CA PRO A 150 -25.59 -2.25 -20.25
C PRO A 150 -24.29 -1.97 -19.49
N CYS A 151 -24.38 -1.75 -18.17
CA CYS A 151 -23.24 -1.58 -17.28
C CYS A 151 -23.39 -2.45 -16.03
N ILE A 152 -22.26 -2.68 -15.36
CA ILE A 152 -22.22 -3.40 -14.09
C ILE A 152 -22.03 -2.35 -12.99
N SER A 153 -23.00 -2.25 -12.09
CA SER A 153 -22.88 -1.42 -10.89
C SER A 153 -22.29 -2.27 -9.78
N VAL A 154 -21.15 -1.85 -9.25
CA VAL A 154 -20.44 -2.54 -8.17
C VAL A 154 -20.49 -1.68 -6.92
N SER A 155 -21.00 -2.25 -5.83
CA SER A 155 -20.98 -1.68 -4.50
C SER A 155 -19.73 -2.18 -3.77
N VAL A 156 -18.72 -1.34 -3.70
CA VAL A 156 -17.44 -1.60 -3.02
C VAL A 156 -17.66 -1.42 -1.51
N PRO A 157 -17.50 -2.48 -0.70
CA PRO A 157 -17.65 -2.39 0.75
C PRO A 157 -16.48 -1.62 1.38
N PRO A 158 -16.66 -1.05 2.59
CA PRO A 158 -15.59 -0.32 3.29
C PRO A 158 -14.37 -1.20 3.65
N THR A 159 -14.51 -2.53 3.59
CA THR A 159 -13.43 -3.50 3.77
C THR A 159 -12.49 -3.59 2.56
N ARG A 160 -12.89 -3.06 1.39
CA ARG A 160 -12.14 -3.11 0.12
C ARG A 160 -11.65 -1.72 -0.29
N SER A 161 -10.82 -1.11 0.58
CA SER A 161 -10.24 0.21 0.33
C SER A 161 -9.20 0.23 -0.81
N ASP A 162 -8.79 -0.94 -1.29
CA ASP A 162 -7.87 -1.13 -2.42
C ASP A 162 -8.54 -0.89 -3.79
N VAL A 163 -9.88 -0.96 -3.87
CA VAL A 163 -10.61 -0.78 -5.13
C VAL A 163 -10.83 0.72 -5.39
N LEU A 164 -10.00 1.28 -6.27
CA LEU A 164 -9.99 2.70 -6.62
C LEU A 164 -10.35 2.94 -8.10
N HIS A 165 -10.22 1.92 -8.94
CA HIS A 165 -10.44 1.99 -10.38
C HIS A 165 -11.09 0.71 -10.91
N ALA A 166 -11.73 0.80 -12.08
CA ALA A 166 -12.24 -0.36 -12.84
C ALA A 166 -11.18 -1.45 -13.13
N ARG A 167 -9.88 -1.15 -12.99
CA ARG A 167 -8.81 -2.12 -13.20
C ARG A 167 -8.68 -3.08 -12.02
N ASP A 168 -8.98 -2.61 -10.81
CA ASP A 168 -8.98 -3.43 -9.59
C ASP A 168 -10.15 -4.44 -9.66
N LEU A 169 -11.28 -4.04 -10.26
CA LEU A 169 -12.37 -4.96 -10.57
C LEU A 169 -11.97 -6.02 -11.61
N ALA A 170 -11.22 -5.62 -12.64
CA ALA A 170 -10.70 -6.55 -13.64
C ALA A 170 -9.71 -7.56 -13.02
N GLU A 171 -8.88 -7.11 -12.08
CA GLU A 171 -7.98 -7.96 -11.30
C GLU A 171 -8.78 -9.00 -10.51
N ASP A 172 -9.78 -8.58 -9.73
CA ASP A 172 -10.62 -9.49 -8.93
C ASP A 172 -11.37 -10.51 -9.79
N VAL A 173 -11.90 -10.09 -10.94
CA VAL A 173 -12.53 -10.99 -11.89
C VAL A 173 -11.53 -12.00 -12.43
N ALA A 174 -10.30 -11.59 -12.75
CA ALA A 174 -9.26 -12.49 -13.22
C ALA A 174 -8.82 -13.47 -12.11
N ILE A 175 -8.71 -13.02 -10.86
CA ILE A 175 -8.39 -13.87 -9.70
C ILE A 175 -9.48 -14.92 -9.49
N ALA A 176 -10.75 -14.49 -9.45
CA ALA A 176 -11.89 -15.37 -9.25
C ALA A 176 -12.10 -16.34 -10.42
N TYR A 177 -11.79 -15.92 -11.65
CA TYR A 177 -11.78 -16.77 -12.83
C TYR A 177 -10.64 -17.80 -12.78
N GLY A 178 -9.53 -17.45 -12.14
CA GLY A 178 -8.31 -18.23 -12.02
C GLY A 178 -7.38 -17.98 -13.21
N TYR A 179 -6.21 -17.41 -12.94
CA TYR A 179 -5.23 -17.04 -13.99
C TYR A 179 -4.84 -18.19 -14.91
N ASN A 180 -4.80 -19.43 -14.39
CA ASN A 180 -4.47 -20.61 -15.20
C ASN A 180 -5.54 -20.98 -16.24
N ASN A 181 -6.76 -20.48 -16.09
CA ASN A 181 -7.85 -20.69 -17.04
C ASN A 181 -7.81 -19.66 -18.18
N VAL A 182 -7.05 -18.57 -18.04
CA VAL A 182 -6.92 -17.54 -19.09
C VAL A 182 -6.09 -18.11 -20.25
N PRO A 183 -6.62 -18.10 -21.48
CA PRO A 183 -5.92 -18.66 -22.64
C PRO A 183 -4.68 -17.82 -22.95
N LYS A 184 -3.53 -18.50 -23.09
CA LYS A 184 -2.29 -17.86 -23.53
C LYS A 184 -2.45 -17.38 -24.97
N SER A 185 -2.30 -16.08 -25.19
CA SER A 185 -2.31 -15.48 -26.51
C SER A 185 -0.96 -14.82 -26.83
N LYS A 186 -0.69 -14.61 -28.11
CA LYS A 186 0.46 -13.81 -28.56
C LYS A 186 -0.03 -12.38 -28.83
N PRO A 187 0.76 -11.35 -28.49
CA PRO A 187 0.42 -9.98 -28.84
C PRO A 187 0.29 -9.86 -30.37
N LYS A 188 -0.72 -9.12 -30.83
CA LYS A 188 -1.01 -8.94 -32.26
C LYS A 188 0.03 -8.06 -32.98
N SER A 189 0.79 -7.29 -32.22
CA SER A 189 1.81 -6.37 -32.74
C SER A 189 3.09 -7.12 -33.10
N MET A 190 3.34 -7.32 -34.39
CA MET A 190 4.64 -7.80 -34.88
C MET A 190 5.58 -6.62 -35.05
N THR A 191 6.73 -6.67 -34.38
CA THR A 191 7.77 -5.65 -34.49
C THR A 191 9.10 -6.29 -34.87
N ILE A 192 9.94 -5.56 -35.61
CA ILE A 192 11.31 -5.99 -35.90
C ILE A 192 12.20 -5.42 -34.80
N GLY A 193 12.83 -6.30 -34.01
CA GLY A 193 13.76 -5.90 -32.98
C GLY A 193 15.04 -5.28 -33.56
N GLY A 194 15.54 -4.21 -32.92
CA GLY A 194 16.82 -3.59 -33.22
C GLY A 194 17.80 -3.77 -32.07
N ARG A 195 19.08 -4.02 -32.37
CA ARG A 195 20.14 -3.99 -31.36
C ARG A 195 20.59 -2.55 -31.14
N GLN A 196 20.74 -2.12 -29.88
CA GLN A 196 21.37 -0.85 -29.57
C GLN A 196 22.79 -0.82 -30.17
N PRO A 197 23.16 0.20 -30.98
CA PRO A 197 24.46 0.25 -31.64
C PRO A 197 25.65 0.11 -30.69
N LEU A 198 25.57 0.74 -29.50
CA LEU A 198 26.61 0.66 -28.47
C LEU A 198 26.84 -0.79 -28.01
N ASN A 199 25.79 -1.50 -27.61
CA ASN A 199 25.92 -2.90 -27.19
C ASN A 199 26.43 -3.80 -28.32
N ARG A 200 25.94 -3.60 -29.56
CA ARG A 200 26.44 -4.35 -30.73
C ARG A 200 27.93 -4.13 -30.94
N PHE A 201 28.44 -2.92 -30.71
CA PHE A 201 29.86 -2.62 -30.79
C PHE A 201 30.63 -3.23 -29.62
N SER A 202 30.16 -3.04 -28.37
CA SER A 202 30.78 -3.60 -27.17
C SER A 202 30.87 -5.13 -27.21
N ASP A 203 29.87 -5.82 -27.75
CA ASP A 203 29.89 -7.28 -27.93
C ASP A 203 31.00 -7.75 -28.88
N LYS A 204 31.27 -6.97 -29.94
CA LYS A 204 32.39 -7.27 -30.85
C LYS A 204 33.73 -7.05 -30.16
N ILE A 205 33.88 -5.94 -29.45
CA ILE A 205 35.12 -5.64 -28.71
C ILE A 205 35.39 -6.71 -27.67
N ARG A 206 34.39 -7.13 -26.89
CA ARG A 206 34.51 -8.22 -25.92
C ARG A 206 35.03 -9.51 -26.56
N ALA A 207 34.50 -9.88 -27.73
CA ALA A 207 34.96 -11.07 -28.44
C ALA A 207 36.43 -10.96 -28.89
N GLU A 208 36.86 -9.79 -29.38
CA GLU A 208 38.27 -9.58 -29.75
C GLU A 208 39.20 -9.55 -28.53
N VAL A 209 38.78 -8.93 -27.43
CA VAL A 209 39.54 -8.91 -26.17
C VAL A 209 39.71 -10.33 -25.60
N ALA A 210 38.66 -11.16 -25.70
CA ALA A 210 38.74 -12.56 -25.31
C ALA A 210 39.73 -13.35 -26.21
N ARG A 211 39.75 -13.12 -27.53
CA ARG A 211 40.73 -13.73 -28.45
C ARG A 211 42.16 -13.30 -28.19
N ALA A 212 42.35 -12.11 -27.64
CA ALA A 212 43.66 -11.63 -27.21
C ALA A 212 44.14 -12.27 -25.88
N GLY A 213 43.37 -13.18 -25.28
CA GLY A 213 43.74 -13.92 -24.08
C GLY A 213 43.31 -13.28 -22.75
N TYR A 214 42.50 -12.22 -22.79
CA TYR A 214 41.92 -11.62 -21.59
C TYR A 214 40.66 -12.36 -21.14
N MET A 215 40.41 -12.34 -19.83
CA MET A 215 39.20 -12.90 -19.22
C MET A 215 38.28 -11.78 -18.77
N GLU A 216 36.99 -11.87 -19.15
CA GLU A 216 35.98 -10.91 -18.70
C GLU A 216 35.66 -11.14 -17.21
N VAL A 217 35.50 -10.04 -16.47
CA VAL A 217 35.11 -10.02 -15.05
C VAL A 217 33.94 -9.06 -14.89
N LEU A 218 33.01 -9.39 -13.99
CA LEU A 218 31.88 -8.54 -13.64
C LEU A 218 32.10 -7.96 -12.25
N THR A 219 32.41 -6.66 -12.19
CA THR A 219 32.62 -5.93 -10.94
C THR A 219 31.29 -5.38 -10.40
N PHE A 220 31.27 -5.01 -9.12
CA PHE A 220 30.19 -4.18 -8.60
C PHE A 220 30.21 -2.80 -9.28
N VAL A 221 29.04 -2.20 -9.42
CA VAL A 221 28.88 -0.84 -9.95
C VAL A 221 29.15 0.21 -8.88
N LEU A 222 29.01 -0.17 -7.61
CA LEU A 222 29.27 0.65 -6.43
C LEU A 222 30.60 0.23 -5.80
N THR A 223 31.30 1.20 -5.24
CA THR A 223 32.62 1.07 -4.60
C THR A 223 32.74 2.16 -3.53
N SER A 224 33.69 2.05 -2.61
CA SER A 224 33.93 3.12 -1.65
C SER A 224 34.49 4.36 -2.34
N HIS A 225 34.25 5.55 -1.75
CA HIS A 225 34.86 6.78 -2.23
C HIS A 225 36.40 6.69 -2.21
N GLU A 226 36.93 6.09 -1.14
CA GLU A 226 38.38 5.87 -0.94
C GLU A 226 39.00 5.04 -2.08
N GLU A 227 38.40 3.91 -2.47
CA GLU A 227 38.89 3.07 -3.56
C GLU A 227 38.90 3.81 -4.91
N ASN A 228 37.91 4.67 -5.15
CA ASN A 228 37.78 5.37 -6.43
C ASN A 228 38.70 6.61 -6.54
N PHE A 229 39.16 7.17 -5.42
CA PHE A 229 39.93 8.40 -5.37
C PHE A 229 41.28 8.23 -4.66
N ASP A 230 41.28 8.07 -3.33
CA ASP A 230 42.47 8.09 -2.51
C ASP A 230 43.45 6.95 -2.86
N MET A 231 42.94 5.72 -3.01
CA MET A 231 43.77 4.56 -3.37
C MET A 231 44.37 4.67 -4.79
N LEU A 232 43.75 5.47 -5.65
CA LEU A 232 44.25 5.75 -7.01
C LEU A 232 45.10 7.02 -7.08
N ASN A 233 45.40 7.67 -5.94
CA ASN A 233 46.09 8.96 -5.83
C ASN A 233 45.41 10.07 -6.66
N ARG A 234 44.08 10.14 -6.61
CA ARG A 234 43.28 11.13 -7.34
C ARG A 234 42.46 11.96 -6.36
N THR A 235 42.42 13.27 -6.59
CA THR A 235 41.53 14.16 -5.83
C THR A 235 40.14 14.20 -6.46
N ASP A 236 39.10 14.05 -5.64
CA ASP A 236 37.73 14.29 -6.08
C ASP A 236 37.47 15.78 -6.26
N ASP A 237 36.90 16.15 -7.41
CA ASP A 237 36.48 17.52 -7.73
C ASP A 237 34.98 17.76 -7.48
N GLY A 238 34.28 16.74 -6.94
CA GLY A 238 32.86 16.77 -6.64
C GLY A 238 31.94 16.65 -7.85
N ASN A 239 32.50 16.53 -9.07
CA ASN A 239 31.74 16.46 -10.32
C ASN A 239 31.89 15.12 -11.05
N LYS A 240 32.76 14.23 -10.57
CA LYS A 240 33.11 12.97 -11.24
C LYS A 240 32.38 11.74 -10.69
N ALA A 241 32.02 11.74 -9.42
CA ALA A 241 31.31 10.63 -8.77
C ALA A 241 29.95 11.09 -8.24
N VAL A 242 28.98 10.17 -8.25
CA VAL A 242 27.68 10.36 -7.60
C VAL A 242 27.73 9.63 -6.27
N ILE A 243 27.49 10.35 -5.17
CA ILE A 243 27.55 9.81 -3.81
C ILE A 243 26.14 9.35 -3.38
N ILE A 244 26.05 8.13 -2.87
CA ILE A 244 24.84 7.54 -2.33
C ILE A 244 24.59 8.09 -0.92
N ALA A 245 23.37 8.59 -0.69
CA ALA A 245 22.95 9.01 0.63
C ALA A 245 22.63 7.80 1.52
N ASN A 246 23.19 7.79 2.74
CA ASN A 246 22.98 6.76 3.77
C ASN A 246 23.30 5.33 3.29
N PRO A 247 24.52 5.07 2.78
CA PRO A 247 24.91 3.74 2.36
C PRO A 247 24.95 2.81 3.57
N ARG A 248 24.61 1.53 3.36
CA ARG A 248 24.61 0.54 4.45
C ARG A 248 26.02 0.13 4.86
N THR A 249 26.95 0.19 3.92
CA THR A 249 28.37 -0.15 4.09
C THR A 249 29.19 0.96 3.43
N SER A 250 30.37 1.24 3.96
CA SER A 250 31.31 2.20 3.36
C SER A 250 31.81 1.74 1.99
N GLU A 251 31.69 0.43 1.69
CA GLU A 251 32.05 -0.14 0.40
C GLU A 251 31.13 0.30 -0.76
N PHE A 252 29.97 0.90 -0.48
CA PHE A 252 28.96 1.29 -1.48
C PHE A 252 28.49 2.74 -1.29
N GLU A 253 29.44 3.64 -1.10
CA GLU A 253 29.25 5.09 -0.97
C GLU A 253 28.93 5.79 -2.30
#